data_AF-A0A7C3GIZ5-F1
#
_entry.id   AF-A0A7C3GIZ5-F1
#
_cell.length_a   1.000
_cell.length_b   1.000
_cell.length_c   1.000
_cell.angle_alpha   90.00
_cell.angle_beta   90.00
_cell.angle_gamma   90.00
#
_symmetry.space_group_name_H-M   'P 1'
#
loop_
_entity.id
_entity.type
_entity.pdbx_description
1 polymer ?
#
loop_
_entity_poly.entity_id
_entity_poly.type
_entity_poly.pdbx_seq_one_letter_code
_entity_poly.pdbx_strand_id
1 'polypeptide(L)'
;MRFILMMCVVCLGVNAFENISPSQFKVELLTRCEVLGLSKTPDRKATQVYSHAHTGSCVQNLGCMREITHQQLENEHNQTKKDFMAWKYPVWCKVESDGKRGWVRKQFLADKPCKEDK
;
A
#
# COMPACT_ATOMS: atom_id res chain seq x y z
N MET A 1 -53.90 -13.81 -16.30
CA MET A 1 -53.23 -14.02 -15.00
C MET A 1 -51.87 -14.63 -15.30
N ARG A 2 -50.77 -13.87 -15.11
CA ARG A 2 -49.83 -13.97 -13.96
C ARG A 2 -48.91 -15.20 -14.09
N PHE A 3 -47.57 -15.17 -14.08
CA PHE A 3 -46.54 -14.15 -13.81
C PHE A 3 -45.25 -14.60 -14.52
N ILE A 4 -44.53 -13.66 -15.15
CA ILE A 4 -43.16 -13.80 -15.65
C ILE A 4 -42.20 -13.80 -14.45
N LEU A 5 -41.25 -14.73 -14.39
CA LEU A 5 -40.11 -14.60 -13.46
C LEU A 5 -38.80 -14.82 -14.22
N MET A 6 -38.32 -13.76 -14.85
CA MET A 6 -36.98 -13.64 -15.42
C MET A 6 -36.06 -13.19 -14.28
N MET A 7 -35.31 -14.12 -13.69
CA MET A 7 -34.31 -13.80 -12.67
C MET A 7 -33.06 -13.21 -13.36
N CYS A 8 -33.02 -11.89 -13.50
CA CYS A 8 -31.80 -11.15 -13.79
C CYS A 8 -30.92 -11.16 -12.53
N VAL A 9 -29.90 -12.02 -12.52
CA VAL A 9 -28.80 -11.92 -11.56
C VAL A 9 -27.92 -10.75 -11.99
N VAL A 10 -28.21 -9.56 -11.45
CA VAL A 10 -27.32 -8.41 -11.55
C VAL A 10 -26.20 -8.63 -10.54
N CYS A 11 -25.07 -9.16 -11.00
CA CYS A 11 -23.83 -9.12 -10.23
C CYS A 11 -23.37 -7.66 -10.15
N LEU A 12 -23.77 -6.97 -9.07
CA LEU A 12 -23.17 -5.71 -8.67
C LEU A 12 -21.71 -6.01 -8.29
N GLY A 13 -20.81 -5.85 -9.26
CA GLY A 13 -19.37 -5.80 -9.00
C GLY A 13 -19.12 -4.63 -8.06
N VAL A 14 -18.85 -4.93 -6.79
CA VAL A 14 -18.34 -3.96 -5.82
C VAL A 14 -16.93 -3.61 -6.27
N ASN A 15 -16.81 -2.59 -7.12
CA ASN A 15 -15.53 -1.94 -7.34
C ASN A 15 -15.21 -1.22 -6.04
N ALA A 16 -14.33 -1.81 -5.23
CA ALA A 16 -13.69 -1.10 -4.14
C ALA A 16 -13.02 0.15 -4.74
N PHE A 17 -13.60 1.32 -4.49
CA PHE A 17 -13.04 2.59 -4.93
C PHE A 17 -11.69 2.76 -4.22
N GLU A 18 -10.61 2.42 -4.91
CA GLU A 18 -9.24 2.76 -4.51
C GLU A 18 -9.13 4.30 -4.56
N ASN A 19 -9.53 4.98 -3.49
CA ASN A 19 -9.26 6.41 -3.28
C ASN A 19 -7.77 6.60 -2.93
N ILE A 20 -6.90 6.21 -3.86
CA ILE A 20 -5.46 6.42 -3.80
C ILE A 20 -5.21 7.79 -4.44
N SER A 21 -5.04 8.82 -3.60
CA SER A 21 -4.60 10.13 -4.09
C SER A 21 -3.09 10.05 -4.35
N PRO A 22 -2.63 10.31 -5.58
CA PRO A 22 -1.21 10.20 -5.92
C PRO A 22 -0.43 11.32 -5.24
N SER A 23 0.33 10.99 -4.20
CA SER A 23 1.40 11.88 -3.76
C SER A 23 2.59 11.70 -4.70
N GLN A 24 2.74 12.59 -5.67
CA GLN A 24 3.83 12.57 -6.63
C GLN A 24 5.16 12.93 -5.96
N PHE A 25 5.77 11.98 -5.25
CA PHE A 25 7.16 12.14 -4.83
C PHE A 25 7.90 10.81 -4.92
N LYS A 26 9.13 10.90 -5.43
CA LYS A 26 10.08 9.81 -5.46
C LYS A 26 10.60 9.57 -4.04
N VAL A 27 10.78 8.31 -3.64
CA VAL A 27 11.25 7.99 -2.29
C VAL A 27 12.48 7.09 -2.33
N GLU A 28 13.50 7.40 -1.53
CA GLU A 28 14.66 6.52 -1.29
C GLU A 28 14.27 5.34 -0.39
N LEU A 29 14.86 4.16 -0.59
CA LEU A 29 14.72 3.07 0.38
C LEU A 29 15.65 3.26 1.58
N LEU A 30 15.20 2.86 2.77
CA LEU A 30 16.08 2.85 3.95
C LEU A 30 17.22 1.85 3.72
N THR A 31 18.45 2.37 3.78
CA THR A 31 19.73 1.77 3.38
C THR A 31 20.13 0.45 4.07
N ARG A 32 19.29 -0.09 4.95
CA ARG A 32 19.51 -1.37 5.66
C ARG A 32 18.73 -2.55 5.09
N CYS A 33 17.90 -2.33 4.06
CA CYS A 33 17.20 -3.41 3.36
C CYS A 33 17.83 -3.57 1.99
N GLU A 34 18.65 -4.61 1.81
CA GLU A 34 19.33 -4.87 0.54
C GLU A 34 18.35 -5.13 -0.62
N VAL A 35 17.08 -5.47 -0.34
CA VAL A 35 16.08 -5.84 -1.36
C VAL A 35 14.76 -5.08 -1.16
N LEU A 36 14.33 -4.35 -2.19
CA LEU A 36 12.95 -3.85 -2.29
C LEU A 36 12.05 -5.01 -2.73
N GLY A 37 11.13 -5.42 -1.86
CA GLY A 37 10.09 -6.41 -2.19
C GLY A 37 8.74 -5.75 -2.45
N LEU A 38 8.17 -5.96 -3.64
CA LEU A 38 6.82 -5.53 -3.98
C LEU A 38 5.85 -6.70 -3.88
N SER A 39 4.74 -6.47 -3.18
CA SER A 39 3.70 -7.46 -2.93
C SER A 39 2.50 -7.25 -3.86
N LYS A 40 1.79 -8.33 -4.20
CA LYS A 40 0.58 -8.25 -5.05
C LYS A 40 -0.55 -7.45 -4.39
N THR A 41 -0.69 -7.57 -3.08
CA THR A 41 -1.70 -6.90 -2.24
C THR A 41 -1.02 -6.28 -1.01
N PRO A 42 -1.66 -5.30 -0.33
CA PRO A 42 -1.14 -4.69 0.89
C PRO A 42 -1.31 -5.62 2.11
N ASP A 43 -0.77 -6.84 2.02
CA ASP A 43 -0.84 -7.88 3.07
C ASP A 43 0.57 -8.43 3.32
N ARG A 44 0.91 -8.65 4.60
CA ARG A 44 2.17 -9.22 5.04
C ARG A 44 2.40 -10.65 4.53
N LYS A 45 1.32 -11.38 4.22
CA LYS A 45 1.35 -12.74 3.68
C LYS A 45 1.22 -12.79 2.16
N ALA A 46 1.10 -11.63 1.50
CA ALA A 46 0.94 -11.57 0.06
C ALA A 46 2.17 -12.14 -0.66
N THR A 47 1.91 -12.82 -1.79
CA THR A 47 2.96 -13.22 -2.72
C THR A 47 3.71 -11.98 -3.23
N GLN A 48 5.04 -12.04 -3.21
CA GLN A 48 5.88 -11.03 -3.84
C GLN A 48 5.83 -11.17 -5.36
N VAL A 49 5.63 -10.04 -6.05
CA VAL A 49 5.57 -9.96 -7.52
C VAL A 49 6.86 -9.41 -8.12
N TYR A 50 7.70 -8.80 -7.29
CA TYR A 50 8.98 -8.25 -7.68
C TYR A 50 9.89 -8.16 -6.44
N SER A 51 11.16 -8.48 -6.64
CA SER A 51 12.21 -8.25 -5.65
C SER A 51 13.47 -7.87 -6.40
N HIS A 52 14.07 -6.74 -6.03
CA HIS A 52 15.34 -6.31 -6.62
C HIS A 52 16.28 -5.79 -5.54
N ALA A 53 17.57 -6.11 -5.68
CA ALA A 53 18.59 -5.59 -4.79
C ALA A 53 18.75 -4.10 -5.06
N HIS A 54 18.29 -3.24 -4.14
CA HIS A 54 18.03 -1.85 -4.47
C HIS A 54 19.12 -0.93 -3.94
N THR A 55 20.07 -0.57 -4.80
CA THR A 55 21.21 0.29 -4.45
C THR A 55 20.87 1.79 -4.54
N GLY A 56 19.76 2.22 -3.95
CA GLY A 56 19.42 3.65 -3.83
C GLY A 56 18.65 4.28 -4.99
N SER A 57 18.06 3.51 -5.90
CA SER A 57 17.22 4.06 -6.97
C SER A 57 15.94 4.72 -6.42
N CYS A 58 15.43 5.74 -7.10
CA CYS A 58 14.16 6.35 -6.73
C CYS A 58 12.98 5.43 -7.10
N VAL A 59 12.04 5.18 -6.19
CA VAL A 59 10.75 4.57 -6.56
C VAL A 59 9.66 5.63 -6.70
N GLN A 60 8.77 5.48 -7.67
CA GLN A 60 7.62 6.38 -7.83
C GLN A 60 6.51 5.95 -6.87
N ASN A 61 6.17 6.82 -5.91
CA ASN A 61 5.01 6.59 -5.05
C ASN A 61 3.72 6.90 -5.82
N LEU A 62 2.78 5.95 -5.82
CA LEU A 62 1.47 6.06 -6.45
C LEU A 62 0.37 6.32 -5.41
N GLY A 63 0.70 6.29 -4.13
CA GLY A 63 -0.16 6.58 -3.00
C GLY A 63 -0.13 5.48 -1.95
N CYS A 64 -0.54 5.84 -0.72
CA CYS A 64 -0.48 4.95 0.42
C CYS A 64 -1.86 4.76 1.06
N MET A 65 -2.05 3.61 1.68
CA MET A 65 -3.24 3.27 2.44
C MET A 65 -2.90 2.54 3.74
N ARG A 66 -3.87 2.55 4.65
CA ARG A 66 -3.90 1.73 5.86
C ARG A 66 -5.34 1.28 6.05
N GLU A 67 -5.52 0.06 6.55
CA GLU A 67 -6.85 -0.52 6.81
C GLU A 67 -7.65 0.25 7.86
N ILE A 68 -6.96 0.85 8.84
CA ILE A 68 -7.57 1.69 9.88
C ILE A 68 -7.25 3.16 9.63
N THR A 69 -8.15 4.04 10.05
CA THR A 69 -7.97 5.49 9.96
C THR A 69 -6.95 5.98 10.98
N HIS A 70 -6.39 7.17 10.74
CA HIS A 70 -5.52 7.82 11.72
C HIS A 70 -6.27 8.08 13.04
N GLN A 71 -7.52 8.54 12.96
CA GLN A 71 -8.36 8.79 14.14
C GLN A 71 -8.61 7.52 14.97
N GLN A 72 -8.82 6.36 14.35
CA GLN A 72 -8.96 5.09 15.06
C GLN A 72 -7.69 4.72 15.84
N LEU A 73 -6.51 5.04 15.29
CA LEU A 73 -5.24 4.81 15.97
C LEU A 73 -5.00 5.82 17.10
N GLU A 74 -5.31 7.10 16.87
CA GLU A 74 -5.12 8.16 17.86
C GLU A 74 -6.09 8.09 19.04
N ASN A 75 -7.30 7.59 18.81
CA ASN A 75 -8.30 7.38 19.85
C ASN A 75 -8.00 6.17 20.77
N GLU A 76 -6.99 5.35 20.47
CA GLU A 76 -6.57 4.27 21.36
C GLU A 76 -5.70 4.85 22.48
N HIS A 77 -6.27 4.95 23.68
CA HIS A 77 -5.62 5.52 24.85
C HIS A 77 -4.61 4.56 25.51
N ASN A 78 -4.71 3.25 25.28
CA ASN A 78 -3.73 2.30 25.77
C ASN A 78 -2.54 2.22 24.79
N GLN A 79 -1.36 2.70 25.22
CA GLN A 79 -0.18 2.75 24.37
C GLN A 79 0.21 1.38 23.79
N THR A 80 0.20 0.32 24.61
CA THR A 80 0.53 -1.05 24.15
C THR A 80 -0.42 -1.52 23.06
N LYS A 81 -1.72 -1.23 23.19
CA LYS A 81 -2.72 -1.58 22.19
C LYS A 81 -2.58 -0.73 20.93
N LYS A 82 -2.27 0.57 21.08
CA LYS A 82 -1.98 1.48 19.97
C LYS A 82 -0.77 0.99 19.15
N ASP A 83 0.31 0.59 19.82
CA ASP A 83 1.51 0.05 19.18
C ASP A 83 1.22 -1.27 18.46
N PHE A 84 0.45 -2.16 19.10
CA PHE A 84 0.00 -3.40 18.46
C PHE A 84 -0.87 -3.13 17.23
N MET A 85 -1.77 -2.14 17.27
CA MET A 85 -2.58 -1.74 16.13
C MET A 85 -1.73 -1.15 15.00
N ALA A 86 -0.77 -0.27 15.31
CA ALA A 86 0.14 0.30 14.33
C ALA A 86 0.99 -0.78 13.65
N TRP A 87 1.42 -1.78 14.41
CA TRP A 87 2.08 -2.96 13.87
C TRP A 87 1.12 -3.77 13.00
N LYS A 88 -0.04 -4.19 13.54
CA LYS A 88 -1.01 -5.07 12.85
C LYS A 88 -1.52 -4.47 11.54
N TYR A 89 -1.75 -3.16 11.51
CA TYR A 89 -2.25 -2.41 10.36
C TYR A 89 -1.20 -1.39 9.88
N PRO A 90 -0.10 -1.85 9.25
CA PRO A 90 0.95 -0.95 8.79
C PRO A 90 0.45 -0.10 7.62
N VAL A 91 1.15 1.01 7.33
CA VAL A 91 0.92 1.75 6.09
C VAL A 91 1.57 0.99 4.94
N TRP A 92 0.79 0.80 3.88
CA TRP A 92 1.23 0.25 2.61
C TRP A 92 1.23 1.33 1.56
N CYS A 93 2.28 1.40 0.75
CA CYS A 93 2.37 2.31 -0.38
C CYS A 93 2.45 1.49 -1.66
N LYS A 94 1.65 1.87 -2.65
CA LYS A 94 1.72 1.35 -4.01
C LYS A 94 2.83 2.12 -4.70
N VAL A 95 3.81 1.42 -5.25
CA VAL A 95 4.97 2.04 -5.90
C VAL A 95 5.21 1.42 -7.27
N GLU A 96 5.89 2.18 -8.12
CA GLU A 96 6.46 1.70 -9.37
C GLU A 96 8.00 1.76 -9.30
N SER A 97 8.65 0.65 -9.69
CA SER A 97 10.11 0.52 -9.85
C SER A 97 10.38 -0.33 -11.08
N ASP A 98 11.25 0.11 -11.98
CA ASP A 98 11.67 -0.65 -13.18
C ASP A 98 10.48 -1.16 -14.03
N GLY A 99 9.42 -0.34 -14.13
CA GLY A 99 8.17 -0.70 -14.83
C GLY A 99 7.32 -1.75 -14.12
N LYS A 100 7.68 -2.18 -12.90
CA LYS A 100 6.91 -3.09 -12.06
C LYS A 100 6.17 -2.32 -10.98
N ARG A 101 4.90 -2.68 -10.77
CA ARG A 101 4.04 -2.07 -9.74
C ARG A 101 3.69 -3.07 -8.66
N GLY A 102 3.67 -2.61 -7.41
CA GLY A 102 3.18 -3.40 -6.30
C GLY A 102 3.22 -2.66 -4.98
N TRP A 103 2.92 -3.38 -3.91
CA TRP A 103 2.77 -2.84 -2.57
C TRP A 103 4.01 -3.07 -1.72
N VAL A 104 4.46 -2.02 -1.04
CA VAL A 104 5.57 -2.07 -0.08
C VAL A 104 5.13 -1.41 1.22
N ARG A 105 5.68 -1.84 2.35
CA ARG A 105 5.42 -1.17 3.64
C ARG A 105 6.13 0.18 3.66
N LYS A 106 5.43 1.23 4.13
CA LYS A 106 5.99 2.59 4.22
C LYS A 106 7.31 2.63 5.00
N GLN A 107 7.48 1.78 6.01
CA GLN A 107 8.73 1.73 6.79
C GLN A 107 9.99 1.41 5.97
N PHE A 108 9.85 0.91 4.74
CA PHE A 108 10.99 0.67 3.84
C PHE A 108 11.28 1.85 2.92
N LEU A 109 10.40 2.85 2.93
CA LEU A 109 10.46 4.05 2.12
C LEU A 109 10.90 5.22 3.03
N ALA A 110 11.78 6.09 2.54
CA ALA A 110 12.20 7.31 3.20
C ALA A 110 11.10 8.38 3.17
N ASP A 111 10.99 9.20 4.21
CA ASP A 111 10.01 10.30 4.23
C ASP A 111 10.45 11.55 3.45
N LYS A 112 11.51 11.44 2.62
CA LYS A 112 12.06 12.56 1.84
C LYS A 112 11.93 12.30 0.34
N PRO A 113 11.78 13.36 -0.47
CA PRO A 113 11.92 13.27 -1.91
C PRO A 113 13.29 12.70 -2.28
N CYS A 114 13.31 11.81 -3.27
CA CYS A 114 14.54 11.36 -3.88
C CYS A 114 15.22 12.56 -4.54
N LYS A 115 16.50 12.80 -4.22
CA LYS A 115 17.29 13.78 -4.96
C LYS A 115 17.64 13.14 -6.30
N GLU A 116 17.25 13.76 -7.40
CA GLU A 116 17.79 13.37 -8.69
C GLU A 116 19.29 13.69 -8.67
N ASP A 117 20.13 12.69 -8.86
CA ASP A 117 21.55 12.90 -9.12
C ASP A 117 21.64 13.78 -10.37
N LYS A 118 22.18 14.99 -10.20
CA LYS A 118 22.45 15.93 -11.30
C LYS A 118 23.58 15.43 -12.19
#